data_AF-A0A932J0F2-F1
#
_entry.id   AF-A0A932J0F2-F1
#
_cell.length_a   1.000
_cell.length_b   1.000
_cell.length_c   1.000
_cell.angle_alpha   90.00
_cell.angle_beta   90.00
_cell.angle_gamma   90.00
#
_symmetry.space_group_name_H-M   'P 1'
#
loop_
_entity.id
_entity.type
_entity.pdbx_description
1 polymer ?
#
loop_
_entity_poly.entity_id
_entity_poly.type
_entity_poly.pdbx_seq_one_letter_code
_entity_poly.pdbx_strand_id
1 'polypeptide(L)'
;MDDNKPSHHQAASGKRNRWFKDKFVTASDFSLEQRYMIERRRMLTRAVAGWGMVYGMDLSLHSDSTGPRLDLTPGLALDRHGRELFLPHGVSFTARELILLGELHVRAQKIRESGCQAKEGQKEEYRGIALLSAHYGERELDMVRSNRSCECGDNEYNHVQEVVQLSLAPLNPGEGLPWGIDGCGDCGCHPPYGTLGVPGYKVQQTAPHDRGPHDCLAACLANHFIAREGAALCDVNGIATALHDPVPLAVVALRINHCGHAEIDRIIDANHPRKLVKNNELLFDLVRGCDLTRVAKISWAAWHRQPYPVPLHKFIDMFTRWSTFANATGDVKAEPKSEADAQTKAELEAKADAAAKEAALAKEQAPRQVDGDASEKGNPPLSDAAPQRQAFTEWGAPLDTGFEFEFTGPVQIATLTPETVQIIVYVPDERSGWLQPWLVPINGLRPQPPHKCDPPGTTRGAVVQVSSPWVYDELNNRNTLLRWQTSRVEIHIRGDLILDARGQAVDAEALGMRPTPSGNGSPGGTFMSVFSIAPEGKGEEPR
;
A
#
# COMPACT_ATOMS: atom_id res chain seq x y z
N MET A 1 -3.06 53.29 24.26
CA MET A 1 -1.91 52.44 24.59
C MET A 1 -2.33 50.99 24.37
N ASP A 2 -2.17 50.34 23.24
CA ASP A 2 -1.66 50.73 21.94
C ASP A 2 -2.42 49.93 20.88
N ASP A 3 -2.83 50.62 19.82
CA ASP A 3 -3.25 50.05 18.54
C ASP A 3 -2.06 49.33 17.88
N ASN A 4 -1.75 48.13 18.36
CA ASN A 4 -0.79 47.28 17.67
C ASN A 4 -1.52 46.51 16.56
N LYS A 5 -1.84 47.22 15.48
CA LYS A 5 -2.29 46.60 14.23
C LYS A 5 -1.20 45.60 13.82
N PRO A 6 -1.50 44.28 13.76
CA PRO A 6 -0.50 43.32 13.35
C PRO A 6 0.01 43.72 11.96
N SER A 7 1.33 43.84 11.83
CA SER A 7 2.00 43.96 10.53
C SER A 7 1.42 42.89 9.60
N HIS A 8 1.10 43.24 8.35
CA HIS A 8 0.35 42.47 7.35
C HIS A 8 0.85 41.04 7.02
N HIS A 9 1.80 40.48 7.78
CA HIS A 9 2.43 39.18 7.57
C HIS A 9 2.25 38.17 8.72
N GLN A 10 1.49 38.48 9.78
CA GLN A 10 1.28 37.54 10.89
C GLN A 10 -0.14 36.96 10.91
N ALA A 11 -0.26 35.66 10.65
CA ALA A 11 -1.49 34.90 10.86
C ALA A 11 -1.46 34.25 12.26
N ALA A 12 -2.36 34.67 13.16
CA ALA A 12 -2.49 34.04 14.46
C ALA A 12 -3.02 32.60 14.34
N SER A 13 -2.33 31.62 14.93
CA SER A 13 -2.71 30.20 14.86
C SER A 13 -3.44 29.68 16.12
N GLY A 14 -3.67 30.54 17.12
CA GLY A 14 -4.28 30.18 18.39
C GLY A 14 -3.81 31.07 19.55
N LYS A 15 -4.60 31.14 20.62
CA LYS A 15 -4.32 31.92 21.83
C LYS A 15 -4.19 30.96 23.02
N ARG A 16 -3.11 31.09 23.79
CA ARG A 16 -2.87 30.29 25.01
C ARG A 16 -2.78 31.18 26.24
N ASN A 17 -3.18 30.64 27.39
CA ASN A 17 -2.98 31.29 28.67
C ASN A 17 -1.47 31.40 28.98
N ARG A 18 -1.02 32.57 29.46
CA ARG A 18 0.36 32.78 29.93
C ARG A 18 0.33 32.92 31.45
N TRP A 19 0.97 31.97 32.12
CA TRP A 19 1.14 31.96 33.57
C TRP A 19 2.29 32.87 34.00
N PHE A 20 2.04 33.70 35.00
CA PHE A 20 3.05 34.52 35.68
C PHE A 20 2.64 34.75 37.13
N LYS A 21 3.62 35.14 37.97
CA LYS A 21 3.40 35.34 39.40
C LYS A 21 2.31 36.38 39.63
N ASP A 22 1.41 36.12 40.58
CA ASP A 22 0.32 37.02 40.99
C ASP A 22 -0.72 37.31 39.89
N LYS A 23 -0.76 36.50 38.83
CA LYS A 23 -1.84 36.57 37.84
C LYS A 23 -3.17 36.21 38.50
N PHE A 24 -4.15 37.11 38.44
CA PHE A 24 -5.54 36.80 38.79
C PHE A 24 -6.14 35.87 37.74
N VAL A 25 -6.62 34.70 38.16
CA VAL A 25 -7.14 33.66 37.26
C VAL A 25 -8.66 33.67 37.33
N THR A 26 -9.30 33.70 36.17
CA THR A 26 -10.76 33.67 36.04
C THR A 26 -11.22 32.38 35.36
N ALA A 27 -12.52 32.08 35.41
CA ALA A 27 -13.12 31.00 34.62
C ALA A 27 -12.77 31.12 33.13
N SER A 28 -12.72 32.36 32.60
CA SER A 28 -12.35 32.60 31.21
C SER A 28 -10.92 32.16 30.85
N ASP A 29 -9.98 32.23 31.79
CA ASP A 29 -8.59 31.77 31.59
C ASP A 29 -8.53 30.23 31.49
N PHE A 30 -9.30 29.53 32.33
CA PHE A 30 -9.40 28.07 32.27
C PHE A 30 -10.14 27.58 31.03
N SER A 31 -11.25 28.24 30.66
CA SER A 31 -11.96 27.93 29.41
C SER A 31 -11.07 28.17 28.18
N LEU A 32 -10.23 29.21 28.20
CA LEU A 32 -9.25 29.45 27.14
C LEU A 32 -8.22 28.31 27.05
N GLU A 33 -7.72 27.83 28.19
CA GLU A 33 -6.75 26.72 28.24
C GLU A 33 -7.35 25.39 27.77
N GLN A 34 -8.56 25.05 28.24
CA GLN A 34 -9.28 23.85 27.79
C GLN A 34 -9.54 23.90 26.28
N ARG A 35 -10.05 25.03 25.79
CA ARG A 35 -10.29 25.23 24.35
C ARG A 35 -9.01 25.09 23.54
N TYR A 36 -7.91 25.70 23.99
CA TYR A 36 -6.62 25.60 23.31
C TYR A 36 -6.17 24.15 23.15
N MET A 37 -6.25 23.33 24.20
CA MET A 37 -5.83 21.93 24.15
C MET A 37 -6.74 21.09 23.25
N ILE A 38 -8.06 21.28 23.35
CA ILE A 38 -9.04 20.60 22.48
C ILE A 38 -8.78 20.96 21.01
N GLU A 39 -8.60 22.24 20.70
CA GLU A 39 -8.35 22.72 19.33
C GLU A 39 -7.02 22.20 18.77
N ARG A 40 -5.95 22.13 19.58
CA ARG A 40 -4.66 21.56 19.16
C ARG A 40 -4.75 20.06 18.89
N ARG A 41 -5.47 19.31 19.72
CA ARG A 41 -5.73 17.89 19.49
C ARG A 41 -6.53 17.68 18.22
N ARG A 42 -7.67 18.37 18.07
CA ARG A 42 -8.52 18.32 16.86
C ARG A 42 -7.73 18.71 15.60
N MET A 43 -6.85 19.70 15.69
CA MET A 43 -5.94 20.09 14.60
C MET A 43 -5.01 18.95 14.19
N LEU A 44 -4.33 18.29 15.14
CA LEU A 44 -3.47 17.15 14.85
C LEU A 44 -4.27 15.99 14.26
N THR A 45 -5.45 15.70 14.82
CA THR A 45 -6.36 14.69 14.30
C THR A 45 -6.73 14.97 12.84
N ARG A 46 -7.14 16.19 12.49
CA ARG A 46 -7.45 16.55 11.10
C ARG A 46 -6.24 16.48 10.18
N ALA A 47 -5.09 16.98 10.63
CA ALA A 47 -3.88 17.10 9.82
C ALA A 47 -3.18 15.75 9.58
N VAL A 48 -3.22 14.85 10.57
CA VAL A 48 -2.49 13.59 10.56
C VAL A 48 -3.42 12.41 10.33
N ALA A 49 -4.45 12.26 11.17
CA ALA A 49 -5.30 11.08 11.13
C ALA A 49 -6.32 11.17 9.98
N GLY A 50 -6.90 12.36 9.76
CA GLY A 50 -8.03 12.55 8.87
C GLY A 50 -9.35 12.30 9.60
N TRP A 51 -10.34 11.79 8.88
CA TRP A 51 -11.67 11.50 9.42
C TRP A 51 -12.21 10.17 8.91
N GLY A 52 -13.11 9.57 9.67
CA GLY A 52 -13.61 8.22 9.44
C GLY A 52 -13.69 7.39 10.70
N MET A 53 -13.94 6.09 10.55
CA MET A 53 -13.80 5.14 11.65
C MET A 53 -12.33 4.73 11.83
N VAL A 54 -11.90 4.65 13.10
CA VAL A 54 -10.56 4.20 13.49
C VAL A 54 -10.57 2.70 13.75
N TYR A 55 -11.47 2.23 14.62
CA TYR A 55 -11.68 0.81 14.94
C TYR A 55 -13.06 0.58 15.55
N GLY A 56 -13.54 -0.67 15.51
CA GLY A 56 -14.82 -1.07 16.10
C GLY A 56 -16.03 -0.49 15.37
N MET A 57 -17.10 -0.18 16.12
CA MET A 57 -18.36 0.35 15.58
C MET A 57 -19.02 -0.57 14.52
N ASP A 58 -18.79 -1.88 14.63
CA ASP A 58 -19.48 -2.88 13.83
C ASP A 58 -20.94 -2.97 14.23
N LEU A 59 -21.80 -3.11 13.22
CA LEU A 59 -23.25 -3.18 13.34
C LEU A 59 -23.76 -4.60 13.07
N SER A 60 -24.59 -5.12 13.97
CA SER A 60 -25.39 -6.32 13.75
C SER A 60 -26.87 -6.02 13.95
N LEU A 61 -27.71 -6.68 13.14
CA LEU A 61 -29.17 -6.58 13.24
C LEU A 61 -29.71 -7.86 13.88
N HIS A 62 -30.41 -7.70 15.00
CA HIS A 62 -31.06 -8.76 15.74
C HIS A 62 -32.58 -8.53 15.68
N SER A 63 -33.34 -9.62 15.59
CA SER A 63 -34.80 -9.57 15.57
C SER A 63 -35.33 -10.36 16.75
N ASP A 64 -35.90 -9.67 17.72
CA ASP A 64 -36.51 -10.28 18.91
C ASP A 64 -38.03 -10.10 18.89
N SER A 65 -38.72 -10.61 19.92
CA SER A 65 -40.18 -10.46 20.09
C SER A 65 -40.65 -9.00 20.16
N THR A 66 -39.74 -8.05 20.41
CA THR A 66 -40.00 -6.60 20.49
C THR A 66 -39.75 -5.86 19.18
N GLY A 67 -39.24 -6.54 18.15
CA GLY A 67 -38.91 -5.98 16.84
C GLY A 67 -37.41 -5.98 16.52
N PRO A 68 -37.03 -5.39 15.36
CA PRO A 68 -35.64 -5.30 14.93
C PRO A 68 -34.84 -4.32 15.79
N ARG A 69 -33.69 -4.77 16.29
CA ARG A 69 -32.76 -4.00 17.11
C ARG A 69 -31.35 -4.07 16.50
N LEU A 70 -30.66 -2.95 16.50
CA LEU A 70 -29.28 -2.83 16.04
C LEU A 70 -28.36 -2.81 17.23
N ASP A 71 -27.32 -3.63 17.17
CA ASP A 71 -26.22 -3.62 18.11
C ASP A 71 -25.01 -2.98 17.45
N LEU A 72 -24.51 -1.93 18.07
CA LEU A 72 -23.28 -1.25 17.68
C LEU A 72 -22.19 -1.57 18.70
N THR A 73 -21.11 -2.18 18.24
CA THR A 73 -19.97 -2.54 19.09
C THR A 73 -19.18 -1.30 19.54
N PRO A 74 -18.44 -1.37 20.67
CA PRO A 74 -17.52 -0.31 21.07
C PRO A 74 -16.56 0.08 19.95
N GLY A 75 -16.11 1.34 19.94
CA GLY A 75 -15.16 1.79 18.93
C GLY A 75 -14.83 3.27 19.00
N LEU A 76 -14.01 3.70 18.05
CA LEU A 76 -13.58 5.09 17.91
C LEU A 76 -13.73 5.53 16.46
N ALA A 77 -14.31 6.71 16.29
CA ALA A 77 -14.35 7.42 15.02
C ALA A 77 -13.91 8.87 15.19
N LEU A 78 -13.53 9.50 14.07
CA LEU A 78 -13.12 10.88 13.97
C LEU A 78 -13.97 11.56 12.90
N ASP A 79 -14.58 12.69 13.21
CA ASP A 79 -15.28 13.46 12.18
C ASP A 79 -14.36 14.42 11.42
N ARG A 80 -14.93 15.14 10.45
CA ARG A 80 -14.20 16.09 9.59
C ARG A 80 -13.54 17.24 10.35
N HIS A 81 -14.02 17.53 11.56
CA HIS A 81 -13.43 18.55 12.42
C HIS A 81 -12.43 17.98 13.43
N GLY A 82 -12.11 16.68 13.33
CA GLY A 82 -11.18 15.99 14.22
C GLY A 82 -11.75 15.76 15.61
N ARG A 83 -13.07 15.84 15.78
CA ARG A 83 -13.74 15.49 17.04
C ARG A 83 -13.77 13.97 17.17
N GLU A 84 -13.57 13.49 18.38
CA GLU A 84 -13.50 12.07 18.69
C GLU A 84 -14.88 11.57 19.07
N LEU A 85 -15.39 10.61 18.30
CA LEU A 85 -16.62 9.89 18.59
C LEU A 85 -16.20 8.59 19.27
N PHE A 86 -16.03 8.63 20.58
CA PHE A 86 -15.62 7.46 21.35
C PHE A 86 -16.84 6.76 21.95
N LEU A 87 -17.01 5.49 21.61
CA LEU A 87 -18.07 4.63 22.14
C LEU A 87 -17.43 3.55 23.02
N PRO A 88 -17.43 3.72 24.36
CA PRO A 88 -16.70 2.82 25.27
C PRO A 88 -17.35 1.45 25.44
N HIS A 89 -18.67 1.35 25.25
CA HIS A 89 -19.45 0.13 25.44
C HIS A 89 -20.40 -0.07 24.27
N GLY A 90 -20.76 -1.32 23.99
CA GLY A 90 -21.72 -1.61 22.93
C GLY A 90 -23.08 -1.04 23.28
N VAL A 91 -23.80 -0.56 22.27
CA VAL A 91 -25.15 0.00 22.44
C VAL A 91 -26.14 -0.71 21.53
N SER A 92 -27.28 -1.07 22.11
CA SER A 92 -28.38 -1.71 21.40
C SER A 92 -29.53 -0.73 21.27
N PHE A 93 -29.94 -0.40 20.05
CA PHE A 93 -30.98 0.60 19.78
C PHE A 93 -31.92 0.19 18.65
N THR A 94 -33.07 0.85 18.60
CA THR A 94 -34.06 0.72 17.54
C THR A 94 -34.05 1.96 16.66
N ALA A 95 -34.64 1.86 15.47
CA ALA A 95 -34.76 3.01 14.58
C ALA A 95 -35.58 4.18 15.15
N ARG A 96 -36.33 3.97 16.24
CA ARG A 96 -37.08 5.02 16.94
C ARG A 96 -36.22 5.94 17.79
N GLU A 97 -35.05 5.44 18.21
CA GLU A 97 -34.08 6.18 19.01
C GLU A 97 -33.09 6.98 18.15
N LEU A 98 -33.19 6.82 16.82
CA LEU A 98 -32.35 7.51 15.84
C LEU A 98 -32.93 8.86 15.46
N ILE A 99 -32.04 9.82 15.19
CA ILE A 99 -32.41 11.13 14.65
C ILE A 99 -32.77 10.96 13.19
N LEU A 100 -34.01 11.25 12.81
CA LEU A 100 -34.39 11.28 11.41
C LEU A 100 -34.01 12.64 10.81
N LEU A 101 -33.31 12.63 9.68
CA LEU A 101 -32.87 13.83 8.97
C LEU A 101 -33.57 13.99 7.61
N GLY A 102 -33.66 15.24 7.14
CA GLY A 102 -34.19 15.57 5.82
C GLY A 102 -35.62 15.07 5.60
N GLU A 103 -35.88 14.48 4.43
CA GLU A 103 -37.21 13.99 4.07
C GLU A 103 -37.75 12.91 5.01
N LEU A 104 -36.89 12.12 5.66
CA LEU A 104 -37.35 11.10 6.60
C LEU A 104 -38.06 11.73 7.81
N HIS A 105 -37.54 12.84 8.32
CA HIS A 105 -38.15 13.60 9.40
C HIS A 105 -39.52 14.15 8.99
N VAL A 106 -39.57 14.84 7.84
CA VAL A 106 -40.78 15.47 7.32
C VAL A 106 -41.88 14.44 7.07
N ARG A 107 -41.54 13.29 6.46
CA ARG A 107 -42.48 12.19 6.22
C ARG A 107 -42.98 11.59 7.53
N ALA A 108 -42.08 11.25 8.46
CA ALA A 108 -42.46 10.67 9.74
C ALA A 108 -43.39 11.60 10.54
N GLN A 109 -43.11 12.91 10.55
CA GLN A 109 -43.95 13.90 11.22
C GLN A 109 -45.34 14.00 10.59
N LYS A 110 -45.42 14.09 9.26
CA LYS A 110 -46.70 14.16 8.53
C LYS A 110 -47.61 12.97 8.83
N ILE A 111 -47.04 11.77 8.93
CA ILE A 111 -47.78 10.54 9.27
C ILE A 111 -48.31 10.61 10.71
N ARG A 112 -47.48 11.06 11.66
CA ARG A 112 -47.91 11.23 13.06
C ARG A 112 -49.04 12.25 13.20
N GLU A 113 -48.95 13.36 12.47
CA GLU A 113 -49.96 14.42 12.46
C GLU A 113 -51.28 13.97 11.81
N SER A 114 -51.22 13.11 10.80
CA SER A 114 -52.43 12.52 10.20
C SER A 114 -53.18 11.55 11.12
N GLY A 115 -52.57 11.18 12.25
CA GLY A 115 -53.13 10.30 13.27
C GLY A 115 -53.11 8.82 12.86
N CYS A 116 -52.88 7.93 13.84
CA CYS A 116 -52.87 6.48 13.64
C CYS A 116 -54.29 5.91 13.41
N GLN A 117 -55.00 6.37 12.38
CA GLN A 117 -56.31 5.83 11.98
C GLN A 117 -56.23 4.77 10.88
N ALA A 118 -55.06 4.17 10.68
CA ALA A 118 -54.87 3.12 9.69
C ALA A 118 -55.69 1.87 10.05
N LYS A 119 -56.55 1.43 9.13
CA LYS A 119 -57.24 0.14 9.24
C LYS A 119 -56.26 -0.98 8.95
N GLU A 120 -56.37 -2.07 9.71
CA GLU A 120 -55.59 -3.30 9.58
C GLU A 120 -55.55 -3.75 8.09
N GLY A 121 -54.38 -3.69 7.46
CA GLY A 121 -54.18 -4.04 6.04
C GLY A 121 -53.77 -2.91 5.09
N GLN A 122 -53.63 -1.66 5.55
CA GLN A 122 -53.03 -0.60 4.72
C GLN A 122 -51.53 -0.81 4.48
N LYS A 123 -51.12 -0.69 3.21
CA LYS A 123 -49.74 -0.81 2.72
C LYS A 123 -48.82 0.18 3.44
N GLU A 124 -47.61 -0.27 3.73
CA GLU A 124 -46.52 0.57 4.26
C GLU A 124 -46.39 1.88 3.47
N GLU A 125 -46.28 2.99 4.21
CA GLU A 125 -46.37 4.33 3.61
C GLU A 125 -45.04 4.78 2.98
N TYR A 126 -43.93 4.22 3.45
CA TYR A 126 -42.62 4.47 2.85
C TYR A 126 -41.67 3.29 3.01
N ARG A 127 -41.00 2.92 1.92
CA ARG A 127 -39.78 2.12 1.91
C ARG A 127 -38.69 2.90 1.20
N GLY A 128 -37.49 2.88 1.77
CA GLY A 128 -36.35 3.55 1.17
C GLY A 128 -35.03 3.02 1.69
N ILE A 129 -33.97 3.55 1.10
CA ILE A 129 -32.61 3.36 1.58
C ILE A 129 -32.25 4.62 2.37
N ALA A 130 -31.64 4.42 3.52
CA ALA A 130 -31.01 5.49 4.26
C ALA A 130 -29.61 5.09 4.61
N LEU A 131 -28.88 6.09 5.07
CA LEU A 131 -27.59 5.90 5.63
C LEU A 131 -27.61 6.28 7.11
N LEU A 132 -27.07 5.34 7.88
CA LEU A 132 -26.89 5.40 9.31
C LEU A 132 -25.54 6.06 9.61
N SER A 133 -25.54 7.13 10.40
CA SER A 133 -24.33 7.87 10.75
C SER A 133 -24.20 8.08 12.25
N ALA A 134 -22.95 8.20 12.72
CA ALA A 134 -22.60 8.68 14.04
C ALA A 134 -22.22 10.17 14.01
N HIS A 135 -22.56 10.89 15.06
CA HIS A 135 -22.30 12.31 15.24
C HIS A 135 -21.71 12.56 16.62
N TYR A 136 -20.75 13.48 16.68
CA TYR A 136 -20.29 14.02 17.96
C TYR A 136 -21.38 14.89 18.58
N GLY A 137 -21.59 14.76 19.89
CA GLY A 137 -22.49 15.62 20.66
C GLY A 137 -21.90 16.01 22.01
N GLU A 138 -22.39 17.12 22.54
CA GLU A 138 -22.07 17.65 23.87
C GLU A 138 -23.38 17.76 24.67
N ARG A 139 -23.40 17.14 25.86
CA ARG A 139 -24.52 17.24 26.81
C ARG A 139 -24.06 18.00 28.04
N GLU A 140 -24.75 19.08 28.36
CA GLU A 140 -24.51 19.84 29.57
C GLU A 140 -25.14 19.11 30.78
N LEU A 141 -24.39 19.02 31.88
CA LEU A 141 -24.77 18.32 33.10
C LEU A 141 -24.61 19.23 34.31
N ASP A 142 -25.33 18.90 35.39
CA ASP A 142 -25.26 19.58 36.68
C ASP A 142 -25.50 21.09 36.57
N MET A 143 -26.73 21.44 36.20
CA MET A 143 -27.18 22.83 36.09
C MET A 143 -27.05 23.57 37.42
N VAL A 144 -26.44 24.74 37.39
CA VAL A 144 -26.26 25.67 38.51
C VAL A 144 -26.85 27.02 38.11
N ARG A 145 -27.55 27.67 39.04
CA ARG A 145 -27.97 29.06 38.84
C ARG A 145 -26.83 29.99 39.23
N SER A 146 -26.32 30.76 38.28
CA SER A 146 -25.37 31.82 38.58
C SER A 146 -26.14 33.00 39.18
N ASN A 147 -25.93 33.28 40.47
CA ASN A 147 -26.53 34.45 41.11
C ASN A 147 -25.74 35.69 40.69
N ARG A 148 -26.02 36.21 39.49
CA ARG A 148 -25.69 37.59 39.16
C ARG A 148 -26.57 38.49 40.03
N SER A 149 -26.20 39.75 40.22
CA SER A 149 -26.88 40.68 41.16
C SER A 149 -28.36 41.00 40.86
N CYS A 150 -28.98 40.33 39.89
CA CYS A 150 -30.44 40.28 39.70
C CYS A 150 -30.95 38.88 40.07
N GLU A 151 -32.19 38.77 40.56
CA GLU A 151 -32.87 37.48 40.78
C GLU A 151 -33.14 36.67 39.48
N CYS A 152 -32.59 37.13 38.36
CA CYS A 152 -32.76 36.59 37.01
C CYS A 152 -31.54 35.76 36.53
N GLY A 153 -30.85 35.08 37.45
CA GLY A 153 -29.60 34.38 37.19
C GLY A 153 -29.62 33.46 35.95
N ASP A 154 -28.56 33.51 35.16
CA ASP A 154 -28.35 32.63 34.00
C ASP A 154 -28.13 31.18 34.50
N ASN A 155 -28.75 30.21 33.83
CA ASN A 155 -28.43 28.80 34.05
C ASN A 155 -27.05 28.53 33.43
N GLU A 156 -26.12 28.06 34.27
CA GLU A 156 -24.81 27.56 33.87
C GLU A 156 -24.73 26.06 34.19
N TYR A 157 -23.71 25.37 33.70
CA TYR A 157 -23.55 23.93 33.89
C TYR A 157 -22.13 23.62 34.36
N ASN A 158 -21.99 22.75 35.35
CA ASN A 158 -20.66 22.41 35.88
C ASN A 158 -19.86 21.51 34.94
N HIS A 159 -20.55 20.68 34.13
CA HIS A 159 -19.90 19.66 33.32
C HIS A 159 -20.48 19.58 31.92
N VAL A 160 -19.63 19.18 30.97
CA VAL A 160 -20.01 18.81 29.61
C VAL A 160 -19.59 17.36 29.39
N GLN A 161 -20.54 16.52 28.99
CA GLN A 161 -20.31 15.14 28.60
C GLN A 161 -20.28 15.04 27.08
N GLU A 162 -19.19 14.54 26.53
CA GLU A 162 -19.11 14.16 25.12
C GLU A 162 -19.90 12.86 24.89
N VAL A 163 -20.76 12.84 23.87
CA VAL A 163 -21.64 11.71 23.54
C VAL A 163 -21.64 11.42 22.04
N VAL A 164 -22.03 10.21 21.67
CA VAL A 164 -22.26 9.81 20.28
C VAL A 164 -23.76 9.79 20.02
N GLN A 165 -24.23 10.58 19.06
CA GLN A 165 -25.59 10.51 18.55
C GLN A 165 -25.65 9.77 17.23
N LEU A 166 -26.75 9.07 16.98
CA LEU A 166 -26.95 8.29 15.76
C LEU A 166 -28.11 8.87 14.95
N SER A 167 -27.96 8.92 13.63
CA SER A 167 -28.96 9.47 12.72
C SER A 167 -29.22 8.60 11.50
N LEU A 168 -30.38 8.81 10.87
CA LEU A 168 -30.74 8.29 9.55
C LEU A 168 -31.00 9.46 8.59
N ALA A 169 -30.27 9.46 7.48
CA ALA A 169 -30.51 10.39 6.37
C ALA A 169 -30.95 9.60 5.11
N PRO A 170 -31.95 10.06 4.35
CA PRO A 170 -32.37 9.39 3.13
C PRO A 170 -31.22 9.34 2.11
N LEU A 171 -31.11 8.23 1.39
CA LEU A 171 -30.15 8.07 0.30
C LEU A 171 -30.91 7.93 -1.01
N ASN A 172 -30.92 8.99 -1.83
CA ASN A 172 -31.60 8.97 -3.11
C ASN A 172 -30.77 8.20 -4.14
N PRO A 173 -31.36 7.26 -4.90
CA PRO A 173 -30.65 6.59 -5.98
C PRO A 173 -30.23 7.60 -7.06
N GLY A 174 -28.92 7.80 -7.24
CA GLY A 174 -28.36 8.68 -8.28
C GLY A 174 -27.81 10.02 -7.76
N GLU A 175 -28.20 10.44 -6.55
CA GLU A 175 -27.42 11.44 -5.83
C GLU A 175 -26.22 10.68 -5.24
N GLY A 176 -25.00 11.04 -5.67
CA GLY A 176 -23.79 10.49 -5.06
C GLY A 176 -23.86 10.64 -3.55
N LEU A 177 -23.16 9.78 -2.81
CA LEU A 177 -23.11 9.88 -1.34
C LEU A 177 -22.84 11.35 -0.95
N PRO A 178 -23.66 11.97 -0.07
CA PRO A 178 -23.66 13.42 0.17
C PRO A 178 -22.32 13.99 0.66
N TRP A 179 -21.38 13.12 1.03
CA TRP A 179 -20.04 13.49 1.47
C TRP A 179 -19.03 13.64 0.36
N GLY A 180 -19.40 13.42 -0.91
CA GLY A 180 -18.59 13.67 -2.09
C GLY A 180 -17.11 13.54 -1.76
N ILE A 181 -16.57 12.32 -1.78
CA ILE A 181 -15.16 12.24 -2.16
C ILE A 181 -15.20 12.81 -3.56
N ASP A 182 -14.93 14.10 -3.69
CA ASP A 182 -14.57 14.72 -4.96
C ASP A 182 -13.34 13.91 -5.37
N GLY A 183 -13.58 12.78 -6.04
CA GLY A 183 -12.52 12.03 -6.70
C GLY A 183 -11.79 13.08 -7.49
N CYS A 184 -10.48 13.21 -7.24
CA CYS A 184 -9.69 14.34 -7.68
C CYS A 184 -10.13 14.74 -9.11
N GLY A 185 -10.87 15.85 -9.19
CA GLY A 185 -11.76 16.14 -10.33
C GLY A 185 -11.01 16.27 -11.65
N ASP A 186 -9.70 16.50 -11.55
CA ASP A 186 -8.82 16.79 -12.68
C ASP A 186 -7.92 15.61 -13.10
N CYS A 187 -7.71 14.61 -12.24
CA CYS A 187 -6.69 13.57 -12.50
C CYS A 187 -7.26 12.23 -13.00
N GLY A 188 -8.59 12.03 -12.97
CA GLY A 188 -9.24 10.83 -13.51
C GLY A 188 -8.87 9.50 -12.82
N CYS A 189 -8.11 9.50 -11.74
CA CYS A 189 -7.63 8.29 -11.06
C CYS A 189 -8.66 7.63 -10.14
N HIS A 190 -9.76 8.32 -9.83
CA HIS A 190 -10.92 7.74 -9.15
C HIS A 190 -12.19 8.07 -9.94
N PRO A 191 -12.94 7.08 -10.46
CA PRO A 191 -14.28 7.38 -10.95
C PRO A 191 -15.10 7.96 -9.79
N PRO A 192 -15.89 9.03 -10.03
CA PRO A 192 -16.79 9.55 -9.01
C PRO A 192 -17.66 8.40 -8.50
N TYR A 193 -17.83 8.32 -7.19
CA TYR A 193 -18.48 7.23 -6.43
C TYR A 193 -19.98 6.99 -6.76
N GLY A 194 -20.47 7.43 -7.91
CA GLY A 194 -21.87 7.38 -8.34
C GLY A 194 -22.22 6.37 -9.45
N THR A 195 -21.27 5.60 -10.01
CA THR A 195 -21.57 4.71 -11.15
C THR A 195 -21.90 3.26 -10.79
N LEU A 196 -22.36 2.98 -9.58
CA LEU A 196 -23.03 1.71 -9.28
C LEU A 196 -24.43 1.73 -9.90
N GLY A 197 -24.53 1.37 -11.18
CA GLY A 197 -25.81 1.06 -11.83
C GLY A 197 -26.18 1.85 -13.08
N VAL A 198 -25.30 2.68 -13.67
CA VAL A 198 -25.60 3.32 -14.97
C VAL A 198 -25.29 2.33 -16.10
N PRO A 199 -26.27 1.84 -16.87
CA PRO A 199 -26.02 0.94 -17.99
C PRO A 199 -25.33 1.73 -19.12
N GLY A 200 -24.06 1.41 -19.42
CA GLY A 200 -23.34 1.94 -20.58
C GLY A 200 -22.00 2.63 -20.31
N TYR A 201 -21.60 2.87 -19.05
CA TYR A 201 -20.30 3.46 -18.75
C TYR A 201 -19.20 2.38 -18.75
N LYS A 202 -18.38 2.33 -19.80
CA LYS A 202 -17.17 1.50 -19.83
C LYS A 202 -16.06 2.26 -19.13
N VAL A 203 -15.75 1.86 -17.90
CA VAL A 203 -14.53 2.27 -17.19
C VAL A 203 -13.35 1.93 -18.10
N GLN A 204 -12.59 2.94 -18.55
CA GLN A 204 -11.26 2.68 -19.08
C GLN A 204 -10.48 2.03 -17.94
N GLN A 205 -10.22 0.73 -18.07
CA GLN A 205 -9.33 0.01 -17.18
C GLN A 205 -7.94 0.60 -17.35
N THR A 206 -7.63 1.67 -16.61
CA THR A 206 -6.24 1.83 -16.17
C THR A 206 -5.87 0.54 -15.46
N ALA A 207 -4.67 0.02 -15.73
CA ALA A 207 -4.22 -1.22 -15.12
C ALA A 207 -4.47 -1.12 -13.60
N PRO A 208 -4.98 -2.15 -12.93
CA PRO A 208 -5.50 -2.10 -11.55
C PRO A 208 -4.48 -1.69 -10.46
N HIS A 209 -3.29 -1.24 -10.85
CA HIS A 209 -2.18 -0.84 -10.00
C HIS A 209 -1.62 0.56 -10.31
N ASP A 210 -2.01 1.22 -11.40
CA ASP A 210 -1.51 2.55 -11.73
C ASP A 210 -2.20 3.60 -10.84
N ARG A 211 -1.52 4.01 -9.75
CA ARG A 211 -2.06 5.01 -8.80
C ARG A 211 -1.92 6.46 -9.28
N GLY A 212 -1.54 6.69 -10.54
CA GLY A 212 -1.26 8.03 -11.04
C GLY A 212 0.00 8.63 -10.41
N PRO A 213 0.52 9.73 -10.98
CA PRO A 213 1.75 10.35 -10.50
C PRO A 213 1.55 10.92 -9.08
N HIS A 214 2.60 10.84 -8.24
CA HIS A 214 2.65 11.50 -6.92
C HIS A 214 2.26 12.98 -6.97
N ASP A 215 2.37 13.63 -8.14
CA ASP A 215 1.86 14.97 -8.40
C ASP A 215 0.36 15.13 -8.08
N CYS A 216 -0.44 14.09 -8.29
CA CYS A 216 -1.86 14.08 -7.93
C CYS A 216 -2.07 14.08 -6.41
N LEU A 217 -1.31 13.27 -5.68
CA LEU A 217 -1.35 13.25 -4.22
C LEU A 217 -0.79 14.55 -3.64
N ALA A 218 0.33 15.03 -4.17
CA ALA A 218 0.93 16.31 -3.81
C ALA A 218 -0.02 17.47 -4.10
N ALA A 219 -0.74 17.46 -5.22
CA ALA A 219 -1.76 18.45 -5.54
C ALA A 219 -2.98 18.31 -4.61
N CYS A 220 -3.41 17.09 -4.30
CA CYS A 220 -4.50 16.84 -3.36
C CYS A 220 -4.14 17.36 -1.96
N LEU A 221 -2.92 17.08 -1.47
CA LEU A 221 -2.40 17.56 -0.18
C LEU A 221 -2.15 19.06 -0.17
N ALA A 222 -1.59 19.63 -1.25
CA ALA A 222 -1.36 21.07 -1.39
C ALA A 222 -2.68 21.86 -1.40
N ASN A 223 -3.74 21.27 -1.95
CA ASN A 223 -5.08 21.82 -1.97
C ASN A 223 -5.96 21.32 -0.82
N HIS A 224 -5.44 20.47 0.07
CA HIS A 224 -6.22 19.93 1.18
C HIS A 224 -6.46 21.01 2.23
N PHE A 225 -7.65 21.59 2.20
CA PHE A 225 -8.04 22.59 3.19
C PHE A 225 -8.37 21.93 4.52
N ILE A 226 -7.50 22.12 5.52
CA ILE A 226 -7.82 21.76 6.90
C ILE A 226 -8.88 22.75 7.39
N ALA A 227 -10.14 22.33 7.42
CA ALA A 227 -11.23 23.14 7.93
C ALA A 227 -10.88 23.68 9.34
N ARG A 228 -10.86 25.00 9.47
CA ARG A 228 -10.42 25.68 10.70
C ARG A 228 -11.51 25.73 11.77
N GLU A 229 -12.76 25.83 11.36
CA GLU A 229 -13.93 25.94 12.25
C GLU A 229 -14.98 24.91 11.86
N GLY A 230 -15.53 24.24 12.87
CA GLY A 230 -16.70 23.38 12.73
C GLY A 230 -17.97 24.18 12.60
N ALA A 231 -18.96 23.64 11.89
CA ALA A 231 -20.32 24.15 11.99
C ALA A 231 -20.74 24.19 13.47
N ALA A 232 -21.53 25.20 13.83
CA ALA A 232 -22.13 25.28 15.15
C ALA A 232 -22.91 23.99 15.44
N LEU A 233 -22.84 23.52 16.69
CA LEU A 233 -23.59 22.34 17.12
C LEU A 233 -25.09 22.68 17.11
N CYS A 234 -25.91 21.77 16.59
CA CYS A 234 -27.36 21.88 16.58
C CYS A 234 -27.92 21.29 17.88
N ASP A 235 -28.83 21.97 18.57
CA ASP A 235 -29.50 21.36 19.72
C ASP A 235 -30.49 20.28 19.24
N VAL A 236 -30.25 19.03 19.62
CA VAL A 236 -31.09 17.87 19.33
C VAL A 236 -31.45 17.17 20.63
N ASN A 237 -32.66 17.45 21.13
CA ASN A 237 -33.18 16.91 22.39
C ASN A 237 -32.30 17.25 23.62
N GLY A 238 -31.81 18.49 23.71
CA GLY A 238 -30.96 18.95 24.82
C GLY A 238 -29.51 18.49 24.71
N ILE A 239 -29.06 18.18 23.49
CA ILE A 239 -27.70 17.71 23.19
C ILE A 239 -27.21 18.49 21.97
N ALA A 240 -26.16 19.28 22.17
CA ALA A 240 -25.53 20.05 21.12
C ALA A 240 -24.76 19.11 20.19
N THR A 241 -25.25 18.89 18.97
CA THR A 241 -24.82 17.79 18.08
C THR A 241 -24.31 18.30 16.74
N ALA A 242 -23.23 17.69 16.27
CA ALA A 242 -22.60 17.96 14.99
C ALA A 242 -23.31 17.29 13.80
N LEU A 243 -24.54 17.71 13.50
CA LEU A 243 -25.35 17.08 12.44
C LEU A 243 -24.74 17.20 11.03
N HIS A 244 -23.93 18.23 10.79
CA HIS A 244 -23.30 18.48 9.49
C HIS A 244 -22.01 17.70 9.25
N ASP A 245 -21.51 16.99 10.27
CA ASP A 245 -20.25 16.26 10.22
C ASP A 245 -20.43 14.78 10.58
N PRO A 246 -21.32 14.04 9.89
CA PRO A 246 -21.54 12.63 10.16
C PRO A 246 -20.28 11.80 9.89
N VAL A 247 -20.07 10.78 10.72
CA VAL A 247 -19.26 9.61 10.37
C VAL A 247 -20.21 8.50 9.93
N PRO A 248 -20.27 8.17 8.63
CA PRO A 248 -21.21 7.19 8.13
C PRO A 248 -20.81 5.76 8.54
N LEU A 249 -21.78 5.00 9.05
CA LEU A 249 -21.60 3.66 9.63
C LEU A 249 -22.09 2.56 8.70
N ALA A 250 -23.32 2.68 8.18
CA ALA A 250 -23.92 1.67 7.32
C ALA A 250 -24.95 2.25 6.34
N VAL A 251 -25.18 1.55 5.23
CA VAL A 251 -26.35 1.73 4.37
C VAL A 251 -27.42 0.73 4.82
N VAL A 252 -28.62 1.20 5.11
CA VAL A 252 -29.72 0.40 5.63
C VAL A 252 -30.97 0.55 4.78
N ALA A 253 -31.72 -0.54 4.63
CA ALA A 253 -33.09 -0.49 4.15
C ALA A 253 -33.98 -0.16 5.34
N LEU A 254 -34.86 0.83 5.18
CA LEU A 254 -35.82 1.19 6.21
C LEU A 254 -37.24 1.26 5.65
N ARG A 255 -38.18 1.15 6.56
CA ARG A 255 -39.59 1.46 6.34
C ARG A 255 -40.08 2.44 7.39
N ILE A 256 -41.03 3.29 7.03
CA ILE A 256 -41.80 4.08 8.00
C ILE A 256 -43.19 3.48 8.06
N ASN A 257 -43.57 2.99 9.24
CA ASN A 257 -44.87 2.38 9.44
C ASN A 257 -45.99 3.43 9.49
N HIS A 258 -47.24 2.96 9.53
CA HIS A 258 -48.43 3.81 9.56
C HIS A 258 -48.57 4.69 10.82
N CYS A 259 -47.71 4.48 11.82
CA CYS A 259 -47.61 5.35 13.01
C CYS A 259 -46.52 6.42 12.86
N GLY A 260 -45.83 6.50 11.72
CA GLY A 260 -44.69 7.41 11.54
C GLY A 260 -43.46 6.99 12.35
N HIS A 261 -43.33 5.71 12.68
CA HIS A 261 -42.11 5.16 13.29
C HIS A 261 -41.24 4.51 12.21
N ALA A 262 -39.96 4.89 12.19
CA ALA A 262 -38.98 4.22 11.37
C ALA A 262 -38.68 2.82 11.93
N GLU A 263 -38.48 1.86 11.04
CA GLU A 263 -38.03 0.50 11.32
C GLU A 263 -36.95 0.14 10.30
N ILE A 264 -35.87 -0.49 10.75
CA ILE A 264 -34.79 -0.94 9.87
C ILE A 264 -35.06 -2.39 9.50
N ASP A 265 -35.26 -2.62 8.20
CA ASP A 265 -35.61 -3.93 7.65
C ASP A 265 -34.38 -4.83 7.54
N ARG A 266 -33.28 -4.26 7.01
CA ARG A 266 -31.99 -4.96 6.84
C ARG A 266 -30.85 -3.97 6.71
N ILE A 267 -29.65 -4.43 7.07
CA ILE A 267 -28.40 -3.76 6.72
C ILE A 267 -28.08 -4.15 5.28
N ILE A 268 -27.99 -3.17 4.38
CA ILE A 268 -27.61 -3.39 2.98
C ILE A 268 -26.09 -3.50 2.90
N ASP A 269 -25.37 -2.61 3.59
CA ASP A 269 -23.92 -2.64 3.67
C ASP A 269 -23.42 -2.02 4.99
N ALA A 270 -22.78 -2.83 5.84
CA ALA A 270 -22.18 -2.42 7.12
C ALA A 270 -20.74 -1.87 6.97
N ASN A 271 -20.18 -1.93 5.76
CA ASN A 271 -18.75 -1.73 5.49
C ASN A 271 -18.46 -0.75 4.33
N HIS A 272 -19.42 -0.46 3.43
CA HIS A 272 -19.24 0.51 2.34
C HIS A 272 -18.98 1.94 2.81
N PRO A 273 -19.74 2.49 3.78
CA PRO A 273 -19.62 3.90 4.06
C PRO A 273 -18.36 4.26 4.83
N ARG A 274 -17.56 3.26 5.24
CA ARG A 274 -16.38 3.46 6.07
C ARG A 274 -15.32 4.22 5.29
N LYS A 275 -15.30 5.54 5.42
CA LYS A 275 -14.02 6.23 5.30
C LYS A 275 -13.20 5.77 6.50
N LEU A 276 -12.08 5.12 6.25
CA LEU A 276 -11.09 4.85 7.29
C LEU A 276 -10.33 6.15 7.50
N VAL A 277 -10.01 6.46 8.76
CA VAL A 277 -9.11 7.56 9.13
C VAL A 277 -7.79 7.37 8.38
N LYS A 278 -7.62 8.09 7.27
CA LYS A 278 -6.55 7.87 6.27
C LYS A 278 -6.14 9.18 5.60
N ASN A 279 -5.53 10.10 6.35
CA ASN A 279 -4.94 11.30 5.73
C ASN A 279 -3.42 11.41 5.85
N ASN A 280 -2.73 10.57 6.63
CA ASN A 280 -1.28 10.51 6.53
C ASN A 280 -0.86 9.43 5.52
N GLU A 281 -1.10 9.73 4.24
CA GLU A 281 -0.56 8.92 3.15
C GLU A 281 0.97 8.89 3.18
N LEU A 282 1.67 9.90 3.75
CA LEU A 282 3.12 9.86 3.97
C LEU A 282 3.56 8.70 4.89
N LEU A 283 2.78 8.39 5.94
CA LEU A 283 3.08 7.27 6.85
C LEU A 283 2.78 5.90 6.21
N PHE A 284 1.93 5.85 5.19
CA PHE A 284 1.62 4.62 4.45
C PHE A 284 2.40 4.49 3.14
N ASP A 285 2.81 5.57 2.47
CA ASP A 285 3.75 5.55 1.34
C ASP A 285 5.16 5.16 1.82
N LEU A 286 5.49 5.47 3.08
CA LEU A 286 6.68 4.93 3.76
C LEU A 286 6.55 3.44 4.14
N VAL A 287 5.34 2.86 4.20
CA VAL A 287 5.12 1.51 4.78
C VAL A 287 4.49 0.52 3.78
N ARG A 288 3.78 0.96 2.74
CA ARG A 288 3.16 0.13 1.70
C ARG A 288 3.00 0.87 0.37
N GLY A 289 4.02 0.72 -0.47
CA GLY A 289 3.83 0.49 -1.89
C GLY A 289 3.59 1.74 -2.73
N CYS A 290 4.70 2.41 -3.06
CA CYS A 290 4.92 2.79 -4.45
C CYS A 290 4.72 1.55 -5.36
N ASP A 291 4.57 1.74 -6.67
CA ASP A 291 4.69 0.66 -7.68
C ASP A 291 6.12 0.09 -7.68
N LEU A 292 6.59 -0.43 -6.55
CA LEU A 292 7.92 -0.97 -6.39
C LEU A 292 8.02 -2.17 -7.32
N THR A 293 9.10 -2.19 -8.07
CA THR A 293 9.47 -3.37 -8.82
C THR A 293 9.72 -4.49 -7.81
N ARG A 294 9.10 -5.63 -8.03
CA ARG A 294 9.14 -6.83 -7.17
C ARG A 294 9.68 -8.00 -7.97
N VAL A 295 10.16 -9.04 -7.30
CA VAL A 295 10.40 -10.34 -7.92
C VAL A 295 9.04 -10.95 -8.29
N ALA A 296 8.72 -10.97 -9.59
CA ALA A 296 7.45 -11.43 -10.13
C ALA A 296 7.38 -12.95 -10.24
N LYS A 297 8.48 -13.59 -10.65
CA LYS A 297 8.56 -15.04 -10.83
C LYS A 297 9.99 -15.53 -10.57
N ILE A 298 10.09 -16.80 -10.19
CA ILE A 298 11.35 -17.54 -10.07
C ILE A 298 11.15 -18.92 -10.70
N SER A 299 12.14 -19.44 -11.43
CA SER A 299 12.01 -20.71 -12.16
C SER A 299 11.90 -21.93 -11.23
N TRP A 300 12.39 -21.81 -9.99
CA TRP A 300 12.29 -22.84 -8.95
C TRP A 300 11.14 -22.61 -7.96
N ALA A 301 10.10 -21.85 -8.34
CA ALA A 301 8.98 -21.51 -7.46
C ALA A 301 8.30 -22.75 -6.88
N ALA A 302 8.26 -23.84 -7.65
CA ALA A 302 7.71 -25.11 -7.22
C ALA A 302 8.45 -25.67 -6.00
N TRP A 303 9.76 -25.44 -5.84
CA TRP A 303 10.55 -26.01 -4.75
C TRP A 303 10.50 -25.16 -3.48
N HIS A 304 10.16 -23.88 -3.61
CA HIS A 304 10.17 -22.91 -2.52
C HIS A 304 9.35 -23.38 -1.31
N ARG A 305 10.04 -23.62 -0.20
CA ARG A 305 9.50 -24.06 1.09
C ARG A 305 8.63 -25.32 1.00
N GLN A 306 8.93 -26.20 0.03
CA GLN A 306 8.25 -27.47 -0.05
C GLN A 306 8.60 -28.36 1.15
N PRO A 307 7.62 -29.10 1.70
CA PRO A 307 7.86 -30.01 2.82
C PRO A 307 8.66 -31.25 2.40
N TYR A 308 8.64 -31.60 1.11
CA TYR A 308 9.33 -32.77 0.57
C TYR A 308 10.66 -32.36 -0.07
N PRO A 309 11.71 -33.17 0.09
CA PRO A 309 12.99 -32.88 -0.54
C PRO A 309 12.92 -33.08 -2.05
N VAL A 310 13.51 -32.13 -2.79
CA VAL A 310 13.66 -32.20 -4.24
C VAL A 310 14.69 -33.29 -4.58
N PRO A 311 14.42 -34.19 -5.55
CA PRO A 311 15.40 -35.16 -6.00
C PRO A 311 16.67 -34.47 -6.50
N LEU A 312 17.84 -34.94 -6.05
CA LEU A 312 19.13 -34.34 -6.38
C LEU A 312 19.35 -34.18 -7.88
N HIS A 313 18.94 -35.15 -8.71
CA HIS A 313 19.11 -35.04 -10.16
C HIS A 313 18.34 -33.83 -10.74
N LYS A 314 17.14 -33.51 -10.24
CA LYS A 314 16.38 -32.33 -10.68
C LYS A 314 17.09 -31.03 -10.30
N PHE A 315 17.73 -31.01 -9.14
CA PHE A 315 18.55 -29.87 -8.71
C PHE A 315 19.80 -29.72 -9.58
N ILE A 316 20.52 -30.82 -9.86
CA ILE A 316 21.68 -30.83 -10.76
C ILE A 316 21.28 -30.42 -12.18
N ASP A 317 20.10 -30.84 -12.66
CA ASP A 317 19.56 -30.46 -13.98
C ASP A 317 19.42 -28.93 -14.13
N MET A 318 19.23 -28.19 -13.03
CA MET A 318 19.23 -26.72 -13.08
C MET A 318 20.62 -26.15 -13.35
N PHE A 319 21.70 -26.88 -13.17
CA PHE A 319 23.05 -26.41 -13.50
C PHE A 319 23.55 -26.91 -14.87
N THR A 320 22.87 -27.90 -15.46
CA THR A 320 23.30 -28.55 -16.70
C THR A 320 22.37 -28.28 -17.89
N ARG A 321 21.15 -27.78 -17.65
CA ARG A 321 20.24 -27.35 -18.72
C ARG A 321 20.79 -26.09 -19.40
N TRP A 322 21.21 -26.24 -20.66
CA TRP A 322 21.22 -25.13 -21.60
C TRP A 322 19.79 -24.61 -21.75
N SER A 323 19.53 -23.36 -21.36
CA SER A 323 18.19 -22.77 -21.32
C SER A 323 17.46 -22.93 -22.67
N THR A 324 16.49 -23.83 -22.75
CA THR A 324 15.62 -24.04 -23.92
C THR A 324 14.46 -23.04 -24.01
N PHE A 325 14.40 -22.05 -23.11
CA PHE A 325 13.30 -21.08 -23.04
C PHE A 325 13.21 -20.12 -24.25
N ALA A 326 14.27 -19.99 -25.07
CA ALA A 326 14.23 -19.18 -26.28
C ALA A 326 13.39 -19.79 -27.43
N ASN A 327 13.06 -21.10 -27.40
CA ASN A 327 12.39 -21.77 -28.53
C ASN A 327 10.88 -22.00 -28.33
N ALA A 328 10.28 -21.55 -27.22
CA ALA A 328 8.84 -21.72 -26.96
C ALA A 328 7.96 -20.58 -27.49
N THR A 329 8.52 -19.55 -28.12
CA THR A 329 7.75 -18.46 -28.76
C THR A 329 8.26 -18.17 -30.18
N GLY A 330 7.70 -18.89 -31.16
CA GLY A 330 7.60 -18.41 -32.54
C GLY A 330 8.51 -19.07 -33.57
N ASP A 331 8.15 -20.28 -34.01
CA ASP A 331 8.52 -20.77 -35.34
C ASP A 331 7.30 -20.61 -36.27
N VAL A 332 7.06 -19.37 -36.70
CA VAL A 332 6.28 -19.10 -37.91
C VAL A 332 7.30 -18.72 -38.97
N LYS A 333 7.62 -19.66 -39.87
CA LYS A 333 8.33 -19.38 -41.11
C LYS A 333 7.54 -18.33 -41.90
N ALA A 334 7.95 -17.07 -41.80
CA ALA A 334 7.51 -16.02 -42.69
C ALA A 334 8.34 -16.11 -43.97
N GLU A 335 7.72 -16.59 -45.06
CA GLU A 335 8.24 -16.36 -46.40
C GLU A 335 8.20 -14.86 -46.71
N PRO A 336 9.26 -14.29 -47.33
CA PRO A 336 9.29 -12.87 -47.64
C PRO A 336 8.21 -12.54 -48.69
N LYS A 337 7.19 -11.80 -48.26
CA LYS A 337 6.20 -11.21 -49.15
C LYS A 337 6.81 -10.00 -49.83
N SER A 338 7.27 -10.20 -51.06
CA SER A 338 7.65 -9.20 -52.07
C SER A 338 9.14 -8.86 -52.20
N GLU A 339 9.52 -8.70 -53.46
CA GLU A 339 10.85 -8.34 -53.96
C GLU A 339 11.34 -6.97 -53.42
N ALA A 340 10.41 -6.11 -53.01
CA ALA A 340 10.71 -4.82 -52.40
C ALA A 340 11.37 -4.96 -51.03
N ASP A 341 10.96 -5.93 -50.21
CA ASP A 341 11.51 -6.12 -48.85
C ASP A 341 12.93 -6.71 -48.88
N ALA A 342 13.28 -7.46 -49.93
CA ALA A 342 14.62 -7.97 -50.14
C ALA A 342 15.62 -6.87 -50.54
N GLN A 343 15.19 -5.90 -51.35
CA GLN A 343 16.03 -4.76 -51.76
C GLN A 343 16.34 -3.84 -50.57
N THR A 344 15.36 -3.54 -49.71
CA THR A 344 15.56 -2.68 -48.54
C THR A 344 16.53 -3.29 -47.52
N LYS A 345 16.52 -4.61 -47.37
CA LYS A 345 17.46 -5.33 -46.49
C LYS A 345 18.89 -5.30 -47.03
N ALA A 346 19.07 -5.53 -48.33
CA ALA A 346 20.39 -5.48 -48.97
C ALA A 346 21.01 -4.06 -48.92
N GLU A 347 20.19 -3.02 -49.05
CA GLU A 347 20.66 -1.63 -48.95
C GLU A 347 21.09 -1.24 -47.52
N LEU A 348 20.41 -1.79 -46.50
CA LEU A 348 20.77 -1.58 -45.09
C LEU A 348 22.04 -2.33 -44.69
N GLU A 349 22.22 -3.56 -45.18
CA GLU A 349 23.45 -4.34 -44.95
C GLU A 349 24.66 -3.68 -45.63
N ALA A 350 24.51 -3.14 -46.85
CA ALA A 350 25.57 -2.41 -47.54
C ALA A 350 25.98 -1.11 -46.82
N LYS A 351 25.03 -0.40 -46.20
CA LYS A 351 25.31 0.80 -45.40
C LYS A 351 26.02 0.47 -44.08
N ALA A 352 25.67 -0.65 -43.45
CA ALA A 352 26.34 -1.10 -42.22
C ALA A 352 27.80 -1.47 -42.48
N ASP A 353 28.09 -2.16 -43.58
CA ASP A 353 29.47 -2.52 -43.97
C ASP A 353 30.32 -1.30 -44.34
N ALA A 354 29.71 -0.28 -44.94
CA ALA A 354 30.40 0.99 -45.22
C ALA A 354 30.78 1.73 -43.93
N ALA A 355 29.88 1.80 -42.95
CA ALA A 355 30.14 2.43 -41.66
C ALA A 355 31.21 1.69 -40.84
N ALA A 356 31.23 0.34 -40.90
CA ALA A 356 32.25 -0.45 -40.24
C ALA A 356 33.66 -0.24 -40.82
N LYS A 357 33.77 -0.05 -42.15
CA LYS A 357 35.04 0.28 -42.81
C LYS A 357 35.53 1.68 -42.46
N GLU A 358 34.62 2.65 -42.34
CA GLU A 358 34.97 4.02 -41.97
C GLU A 358 35.47 4.10 -40.51
N ALA A 359 34.85 3.34 -39.61
CA ALA A 359 35.28 3.23 -38.21
C ALA A 359 36.64 2.52 -38.04
N ALA A 360 36.96 1.56 -38.91
CA ALA A 360 38.26 0.91 -38.91
C ALA A 360 39.38 1.86 -39.37
N LEU A 361 39.11 2.70 -40.39
CA LEU A 361 40.07 3.68 -40.90
C LEU A 361 40.39 4.78 -39.88
N ALA A 362 39.41 5.15 -39.03
CA ALA A 362 39.59 6.14 -37.97
C ALA A 362 40.49 5.65 -36.82
N LYS A 363 40.60 4.34 -36.59
CA LYS A 363 41.49 3.77 -35.54
C LYS A 363 42.96 3.72 -35.94
N GLU A 364 43.26 3.73 -37.24
CA GLU A 364 44.63 3.63 -37.75
C GLU A 364 45.37 4.99 -37.78
N GLN A 365 44.64 6.10 -37.61
CA GLN A 365 45.20 7.47 -37.70
C GLN A 365 45.49 8.14 -36.34
N ALA A 366 45.37 7.42 -35.22
CA ALA A 366 45.68 7.97 -33.90
C ALA A 366 47.21 8.02 -33.63
N PRO A 367 47.78 9.18 -33.24
CA PRO A 367 49.23 9.32 -33.05
C PRO A 367 49.72 8.59 -31.78
N ARG A 368 50.79 7.80 -31.94
CA ARG A 368 51.54 7.16 -30.85
C ARG A 368 52.19 8.22 -29.95
N GLN A 369 51.80 8.25 -28.68
CA GLN A 369 52.48 9.04 -27.65
C GLN A 369 53.82 8.38 -27.29
N VAL A 370 54.83 9.23 -27.15
CA VAL A 370 56.22 8.91 -26.80
C VAL A 370 56.35 8.95 -25.29
N ASP A 371 56.75 7.82 -24.68
CA ASP A 371 57.06 7.75 -23.25
C ASP A 371 58.43 8.39 -22.97
N GLY A 372 58.43 9.36 -22.06
CA GLY A 372 59.60 10.07 -21.59
C GLY A 372 60.16 9.45 -20.30
N ASP A 373 61.45 9.19 -20.35
CA ASP A 373 62.36 8.75 -19.29
C ASP A 373 62.51 9.82 -18.19
N ALA A 374 62.43 9.44 -16.91
CA ALA A 374 63.05 10.19 -15.82
C ALA A 374 63.25 9.30 -14.58
N SER A 375 64.51 9.00 -14.31
CA SER A 375 65.03 8.34 -13.11
C SER A 375 64.96 9.25 -11.88
N GLU A 376 64.60 8.71 -10.71
CA GLU A 376 65.12 9.23 -9.44
C GLU A 376 65.25 8.11 -8.39
N LYS A 377 66.40 8.11 -7.72
CA LYS A 377 66.88 7.11 -6.76
C LYS A 377 66.40 7.45 -5.34
N GLY A 378 66.05 6.45 -4.53
CA GLY A 378 65.98 6.63 -3.07
C GLY A 378 65.39 5.48 -2.24
N ASN A 379 66.27 4.64 -1.69
CA ASN A 379 66.19 3.73 -0.52
C ASN A 379 65.08 2.66 -0.39
N PRO A 380 65.40 1.47 0.17
CA PRO A 380 64.50 0.32 0.23
C PRO A 380 63.67 0.29 1.52
N PRO A 381 62.40 -0.15 1.45
CA PRO A 381 61.77 -0.78 2.60
C PRO A 381 61.28 -2.19 2.29
N LEU A 382 61.66 -3.09 3.20
CA LEU A 382 60.95 -4.27 3.70
C LEU A 382 59.98 -5.00 2.76
N SER A 383 60.38 -6.24 2.44
CA SER A 383 59.58 -7.26 1.77
C SER A 383 58.36 -7.68 2.59
N ASP A 384 57.22 -7.04 2.32
CA ASP A 384 55.90 -7.63 2.50
C ASP A 384 55.40 -8.04 1.11
N ALA A 385 55.83 -9.22 0.66
CA ALA A 385 55.24 -9.88 -0.49
C ALA A 385 53.85 -10.40 -0.09
N ALA A 386 52.85 -9.51 -0.11
CA ALA A 386 51.48 -9.92 -0.29
C ALA A 386 51.41 -10.76 -1.58
N PRO A 387 50.78 -11.96 -1.57
CA PRO A 387 50.69 -12.75 -2.78
C PRO A 387 49.94 -11.93 -3.82
N GLN A 388 50.64 -11.59 -4.91
CA GLN A 388 50.03 -11.04 -6.10
C GLN A 388 48.90 -11.99 -6.49
N ARG A 389 47.65 -11.53 -6.36
CA ARG A 389 46.48 -12.20 -6.91
C ARG A 389 46.71 -12.30 -8.41
N GLN A 390 47.28 -13.41 -8.87
CA GLN A 390 47.23 -13.80 -10.27
C GLN A 390 45.76 -13.77 -10.68
N ALA A 391 45.48 -12.98 -11.71
CA ALA A 391 44.15 -12.89 -12.28
C ALA A 391 43.67 -14.30 -12.63
N PHE A 392 42.53 -14.68 -12.05
CA PHE A 392 41.81 -15.94 -12.25
C PHE A 392 41.19 -15.99 -13.68
N THR A 393 41.96 -15.72 -14.73
CA THR A 393 41.45 -15.44 -16.09
C THR A 393 41.36 -16.65 -17.03
N GLU A 394 41.67 -17.87 -16.58
CA GLU A 394 41.58 -19.08 -17.42
C GLU A 394 40.52 -20.11 -16.96
N TRP A 395 39.56 -19.69 -16.13
CA TRP A 395 38.43 -20.55 -15.78
C TRP A 395 37.37 -20.39 -16.88
N GLY A 396 36.96 -21.52 -17.49
CA GLY A 396 36.13 -21.56 -18.70
C GLY A 396 34.88 -20.66 -18.69
N ALA A 397 34.35 -20.38 -19.87
CA ALA A 397 33.24 -19.44 -20.07
C ALA A 397 32.07 -19.69 -19.07
N PRO A 398 31.48 -18.62 -18.50
CA PRO A 398 30.38 -18.75 -17.55
C PRO A 398 29.22 -19.55 -18.19
N LEU A 399 28.70 -20.50 -17.42
CA LEU A 399 27.62 -21.40 -17.83
C LEU A 399 26.29 -20.87 -17.30
N ASP A 400 25.32 -20.68 -18.20
CA ASP A 400 23.94 -20.38 -17.81
C ASP A 400 23.32 -21.56 -17.07
N THR A 401 22.69 -21.27 -15.94
CA THR A 401 21.88 -22.23 -15.20
C THR A 401 20.41 -22.07 -15.57
N GLY A 402 19.57 -22.98 -15.11
CA GLY A 402 18.10 -22.86 -15.12
C GLY A 402 17.56 -22.02 -13.97
N PHE A 403 18.40 -21.45 -13.08
CA PHE A 403 17.95 -20.52 -12.05
C PHE A 403 17.73 -19.14 -12.67
N GLU A 404 16.45 -18.84 -12.94
CA GLU A 404 16.00 -17.61 -13.59
C GLU A 404 14.99 -16.90 -12.70
N PHE A 405 14.95 -15.57 -12.75
CA PHE A 405 13.95 -14.77 -12.07
C PHE A 405 13.51 -13.58 -12.91
N GLU A 406 12.24 -13.20 -12.76
CA GLU A 406 11.60 -12.08 -13.44
C GLU A 406 11.15 -11.02 -12.42
N PHE A 407 11.07 -9.77 -12.88
CA PHE A 407 10.59 -8.62 -12.12
C PHE A 407 9.26 -8.10 -12.66
N THR A 408 8.45 -7.49 -11.80
CA THR A 408 7.17 -6.88 -12.21
C THR A 408 7.37 -5.66 -13.11
N GLY A 409 8.54 -5.02 -13.02
CA GLY A 409 8.95 -3.83 -13.78
C GLY A 409 10.39 -3.94 -14.30
N PRO A 410 10.81 -3.03 -15.18
CA PRO A 410 12.17 -3.02 -15.71
C PRO A 410 13.20 -2.62 -14.64
N VAL A 411 14.31 -3.35 -14.56
CA VAL A 411 15.47 -3.10 -13.69
C VAL A 411 16.72 -2.77 -14.49
N GLN A 412 17.62 -1.99 -13.90
CA GLN A 412 18.86 -1.56 -14.55
C GLN A 412 19.84 -2.73 -14.68
N ILE A 413 20.26 -3.04 -15.91
CA ILE A 413 21.20 -4.14 -16.19
C ILE A 413 22.52 -3.94 -15.43
N ALA A 414 22.98 -2.70 -15.31
CA ALA A 414 24.21 -2.33 -14.60
C ALA A 414 24.20 -2.70 -13.11
N THR A 415 23.02 -2.91 -12.51
CA THR A 415 22.88 -3.27 -11.09
C THR A 415 22.78 -4.77 -10.86
N LEU A 416 22.63 -5.57 -11.92
CA LEU A 416 22.58 -7.04 -11.83
C LEU A 416 23.98 -7.64 -11.76
N THR A 417 24.65 -7.45 -10.61
CA THR A 417 25.99 -8.00 -10.34
C THR A 417 25.90 -9.39 -9.66
N PRO A 418 26.96 -10.20 -9.66
CA PRO A 418 26.97 -11.50 -8.99
C PRO A 418 26.56 -11.46 -7.50
N GLU A 419 26.84 -10.35 -6.80
CA GLU A 419 26.51 -10.16 -5.38
C GLU A 419 25.01 -9.99 -5.10
N THR A 420 24.22 -9.71 -6.14
CA THR A 420 22.76 -9.58 -6.01
C THR A 420 22.06 -10.92 -5.79
N VAL A 421 22.72 -12.04 -6.09
CA VAL A 421 22.20 -13.38 -5.89
C VAL A 421 23.17 -14.19 -5.05
N GLN A 422 22.67 -15.07 -4.19
CA GLN A 422 23.49 -16.02 -3.44
C GLN A 422 22.79 -17.37 -3.39
N ILE A 423 23.52 -18.44 -3.69
CA ILE A 423 23.04 -19.81 -3.49
C ILE A 423 23.93 -20.49 -2.46
N ILE A 424 23.33 -20.98 -1.39
CA ILE A 424 24.00 -21.65 -0.27
C ILE A 424 23.44 -23.06 -0.15
N VAL A 425 24.32 -24.06 -0.14
CA VAL A 425 23.96 -25.45 0.12
C VAL A 425 24.50 -25.86 1.49
N TYR A 426 23.61 -26.15 2.41
CA TYR A 426 23.90 -26.60 3.76
C TYR A 426 23.98 -28.13 3.79
N VAL A 427 25.20 -28.64 3.89
CA VAL A 427 25.48 -30.08 3.95
C VAL A 427 25.63 -30.50 5.42
N PRO A 428 24.99 -31.59 5.88
CA PRO A 428 25.21 -32.07 7.24
C PRO A 428 26.63 -32.59 7.42
N ASP A 429 27.30 -32.17 8.49
CA ASP A 429 28.55 -32.80 8.92
C ASP A 429 28.25 -34.14 9.61
N GLU A 430 28.84 -35.24 9.11
CA GLU A 430 28.57 -36.60 9.60
C GLU A 430 28.90 -36.80 11.07
N ARG A 431 29.88 -36.05 11.59
CA ARG A 431 30.37 -36.24 12.95
C ARG A 431 29.55 -35.48 13.97
N SER A 432 29.18 -34.25 13.62
CA SER A 432 28.64 -33.30 14.59
C SER A 432 27.15 -33.01 14.38
N GLY A 433 26.59 -33.34 13.21
CA GLY A 433 25.22 -33.01 12.82
C GLY A 433 24.98 -31.54 12.51
N TRP A 434 26.03 -30.70 12.60
CA TRP A 434 25.96 -29.29 12.22
C TRP A 434 25.89 -29.14 10.70
N LEU A 435 25.24 -28.08 10.23
CA LEU A 435 25.16 -27.77 8.81
C LEU A 435 26.37 -26.92 8.38
N GLN A 436 27.16 -27.44 7.45
CA GLN A 436 28.27 -26.71 6.85
C GLN A 436 27.77 -25.97 5.59
N PRO A 437 27.90 -24.63 5.51
CA PRO A 437 27.46 -23.86 4.35
C PRO A 437 28.47 -23.97 3.21
N TRP A 438 28.02 -24.37 2.03
CA TRP A 438 28.78 -24.39 0.79
C TRP A 438 28.22 -23.30 -0.14
N LEU A 439 29.06 -22.35 -0.52
CA LEU A 439 28.69 -21.24 -1.41
C LEU A 439 28.87 -21.65 -2.86
N VAL A 440 27.82 -21.50 -3.66
CA VAL A 440 27.90 -21.66 -5.12
C VAL A 440 28.61 -20.43 -5.71
N PRO A 441 29.66 -20.61 -6.54
CA PRO A 441 30.37 -19.50 -7.17
C PRO A 441 29.54 -18.95 -8.33
N ILE A 442 28.78 -17.89 -8.07
CA ILE A 442 28.08 -17.13 -9.10
C ILE A 442 29.08 -16.23 -9.80
N ASN A 443 29.26 -16.43 -11.11
CA ASN A 443 30.23 -15.68 -11.92
C ASN A 443 29.60 -14.48 -12.64
N GLY A 444 28.29 -14.50 -12.81
CA GLY A 444 27.58 -13.48 -13.58
C GLY A 444 26.06 -13.67 -13.52
N LEU A 445 25.35 -12.64 -13.96
CA LEU A 445 23.94 -12.70 -14.27
C LEU A 445 23.76 -12.30 -15.73
N ARG A 446 23.17 -13.18 -16.54
CA ARG A 446 22.84 -12.83 -17.92
C ARG A 446 21.45 -12.19 -17.94
N PRO A 447 21.32 -10.92 -18.33
CA PRO A 447 20.00 -10.29 -18.46
C PRO A 447 19.18 -10.99 -19.55
N GLN A 448 17.88 -11.14 -19.31
CA GLN A 448 16.94 -11.57 -20.34
C GLN A 448 16.74 -10.45 -21.38
N PRO A 449 16.32 -10.79 -22.63
CA PRO A 449 16.03 -9.79 -23.65
C PRO A 449 15.00 -8.77 -23.14
N PRO A 450 15.24 -7.46 -23.31
CA PRO A 450 14.32 -6.42 -22.87
C PRO A 450 12.99 -6.50 -23.64
N HIS A 451 11.89 -6.15 -22.99
CA HIS A 451 10.62 -6.00 -23.68
C HIS A 451 10.66 -4.73 -24.57
N LYS A 452 9.89 -4.71 -25.67
CA LYS A 452 9.86 -3.58 -26.63
C LYS A 452 9.56 -2.22 -25.98
N CYS A 453 8.84 -2.23 -24.85
CA CYS A 453 8.44 -1.03 -24.12
C CYS A 453 9.37 -0.69 -22.94
N ASP A 454 10.43 -1.47 -22.72
CA ASP A 454 11.35 -1.22 -21.61
C ASP A 454 12.34 -0.11 -21.96
N PRO A 455 12.72 0.76 -21.01
CA PRO A 455 13.75 1.76 -21.23
C PRO A 455 15.09 1.14 -21.65
N PRO A 456 15.91 1.83 -22.47
CA PRO A 456 17.24 1.35 -22.82
C PRO A 456 18.10 1.05 -21.60
N GLY A 457 18.89 -0.03 -21.65
CA GLY A 457 19.76 -0.45 -20.54
C GLY A 457 19.03 -1.13 -19.37
N THR A 458 17.75 -1.48 -19.54
CA THR A 458 16.98 -2.22 -18.54
C THR A 458 16.60 -3.62 -19.02
N THR A 459 16.23 -4.50 -18.08
CA THR A 459 15.69 -5.85 -18.35
C THR A 459 14.58 -6.16 -17.35
N ARG A 460 13.76 -7.17 -17.62
CA ARG A 460 12.76 -7.68 -16.67
C ARG A 460 13.14 -9.01 -16.04
N GLY A 461 14.32 -9.54 -16.31
CA GLY A 461 14.74 -10.79 -15.69
C GLY A 461 16.20 -11.10 -15.92
N ALA A 462 16.69 -12.10 -15.21
CA ALA A 462 18.08 -12.55 -15.32
C ALA A 462 18.21 -14.05 -15.11
N VAL A 463 19.26 -14.61 -15.71
CA VAL A 463 19.68 -15.99 -15.59
C VAL A 463 20.98 -16.05 -14.79
N VAL A 464 21.03 -16.86 -13.75
CA VAL A 464 22.24 -17.04 -12.93
C VAL A 464 23.29 -17.80 -13.72
N GLN A 465 24.53 -17.31 -13.73
CA GLN A 465 25.67 -17.96 -14.37
C GLN A 465 26.70 -18.44 -13.34
N VAL A 466 27.25 -19.63 -13.55
CA VAL A 466 28.25 -20.26 -12.68
C VAL A 466 29.45 -20.77 -13.49
N SER A 467 30.52 -21.13 -12.80
CA SER A 467 31.74 -21.65 -13.41
C SER A 467 31.53 -23.10 -13.87
N SER A 468 31.79 -23.39 -15.15
CA SER A 468 31.67 -24.75 -15.71
C SER A 468 32.57 -25.78 -14.97
N PRO A 469 33.85 -25.49 -14.67
CA PRO A 469 34.68 -26.36 -13.83
C PRO A 469 34.03 -26.72 -12.49
N TRP A 470 33.44 -25.74 -11.80
CA TRP A 470 32.79 -25.98 -10.51
C TRP A 470 31.60 -26.95 -10.63
N VAL A 471 30.76 -26.78 -11.66
CA VAL A 471 29.62 -27.70 -11.89
C VAL A 471 30.12 -29.13 -12.11
N TYR A 472 31.19 -29.31 -12.89
CA TYR A 472 31.75 -30.62 -13.14
C TYR A 472 32.35 -31.25 -11.86
N ASP A 473 33.16 -30.49 -11.14
CA ASP A 473 33.92 -30.98 -9.99
C ASP A 473 33.05 -31.22 -8.75
N GLU A 474 32.04 -30.39 -8.51
CA GLU A 474 31.25 -30.43 -7.27
C GLU A 474 29.89 -31.12 -7.42
N LEU A 475 29.25 -31.04 -8.59
CA LEU A 475 27.91 -31.60 -8.80
C LEU A 475 27.94 -32.94 -9.58
N ASN A 476 28.80 -33.03 -10.61
CA ASN A 476 28.89 -34.23 -11.44
C ASN A 476 29.84 -35.30 -10.90
N ASN A 477 30.73 -34.93 -9.98
CA ASN A 477 31.60 -35.89 -9.32
C ASN A 477 30.78 -36.90 -8.50
N ARG A 478 31.09 -38.20 -8.68
CA ARG A 478 30.41 -39.29 -7.97
C ARG A 478 30.64 -39.25 -6.45
N ASN A 479 31.68 -38.55 -6.00
CA ASN A 479 32.07 -38.44 -4.61
C ASN A 479 31.49 -37.20 -3.89
N THR A 480 30.62 -36.43 -4.54
CA THR A 480 29.99 -35.27 -3.88
C THR A 480 29.11 -35.70 -2.70
N LEU A 481 29.22 -35.00 -1.57
CA LEU A 481 28.45 -35.30 -0.35
C LEU A 481 26.94 -35.19 -0.58
N LEU A 482 26.52 -34.37 -1.56
CA LEU A 482 25.11 -34.19 -1.92
C LEU A 482 24.45 -35.50 -2.38
N ARG A 483 25.22 -36.47 -2.90
CA ARG A 483 24.70 -37.78 -3.34
C ARG A 483 24.38 -38.74 -2.20
N TRP A 484 24.84 -38.45 -0.99
CA TRP A 484 24.72 -39.38 0.14
C TRP A 484 23.77 -38.88 1.23
N GLN A 485 23.50 -37.58 1.27
CA GLN A 485 22.77 -36.95 2.37
C GLN A 485 21.75 -35.90 1.90
N THR A 486 20.68 -35.76 2.67
CA THR A 486 19.71 -34.68 2.48
C THR A 486 20.35 -33.37 2.88
N SER A 487 20.37 -32.40 1.97
CA SER A 487 20.98 -31.08 2.17
C SER A 487 19.91 -29.99 2.07
N ARG A 488 20.09 -28.87 2.78
CA ARG A 488 19.19 -27.71 2.66
C ARG A 488 19.80 -26.70 1.68
N VAL A 489 18.99 -26.15 0.79
CA VAL A 489 19.40 -25.13 -0.17
C VAL A 489 18.70 -23.83 0.17
N GLU A 490 19.46 -22.74 0.15
CA GLU A 490 18.96 -21.38 0.23
C GLU A 490 19.37 -20.57 -1.00
N ILE A 491 18.41 -19.84 -1.57
CA ILE A 491 18.64 -18.92 -2.69
C ILE A 491 18.15 -17.54 -2.27
N HIS A 492 19.05 -16.57 -2.28
CA HIS A 492 18.81 -15.20 -1.87
C HIS A 492 18.88 -14.28 -3.10
N ILE A 493 17.91 -13.38 -3.26
CA ILE A 493 17.95 -12.26 -4.23
C ILE A 493 17.87 -10.97 -3.43
N ARG A 494 18.95 -10.17 -3.45
CA ARG A 494 19.11 -8.95 -2.64
C ARG A 494 18.55 -7.75 -3.39
N GLY A 495 17.29 -7.42 -3.11
CA GLY A 495 16.59 -6.29 -3.72
C GLY A 495 17.27 -4.94 -3.44
N ASP A 496 17.97 -4.82 -2.30
CA ASP A 496 18.75 -3.62 -1.92
C ASP A 496 19.83 -3.25 -2.96
N LEU A 497 20.31 -4.23 -3.72
CA LEU A 497 21.39 -4.06 -4.70
C LEU A 497 20.88 -3.92 -6.14
N ILE A 498 19.57 -4.08 -6.36
CA ILE A 498 18.96 -4.08 -7.70
C ILE A 498 18.08 -2.84 -7.81
N LEU A 499 18.40 -1.96 -8.76
CA LEU A 499 17.63 -0.73 -8.96
C LEU A 499 16.67 -0.88 -10.15
N ASP A 500 15.45 -0.40 -9.98
CA ASP A 500 14.48 -0.30 -11.05
C ASP A 500 14.85 0.83 -12.04
N ALA A 501 14.10 0.94 -13.14
CA ALA A 501 14.31 1.98 -14.15
C ALA A 501 14.20 3.43 -13.63
N ARG A 502 13.66 3.65 -12.41
CA ARG A 502 13.56 4.95 -11.75
C ARG A 502 14.67 5.16 -10.70
N GLY A 503 15.57 4.19 -10.52
CA GLY A 503 16.64 4.25 -9.53
C GLY A 503 16.21 3.83 -8.12
N GLN A 504 15.05 3.17 -7.97
CA GLN A 504 14.57 2.69 -6.68
C GLN A 504 14.93 1.22 -6.47
N ALA A 505 15.37 0.86 -5.26
CA ALA A 505 15.65 -0.54 -4.91
C ALA A 505 14.40 -1.44 -5.05
N VAL A 506 14.60 -2.65 -5.57
CA VAL A 506 13.54 -3.66 -5.75
C VAL A 506 13.01 -4.15 -4.40
N ASP A 507 11.69 -4.25 -4.26
CA ASP A 507 11.02 -4.80 -3.07
C ASP A 507 11.06 -6.34 -3.12
N ALA A 508 12.13 -6.90 -2.56
CA ALA A 508 12.41 -8.34 -2.62
C ALA A 508 11.86 -9.11 -1.41
N GLU A 509 11.36 -8.44 -0.37
CA GLU A 509 10.99 -9.11 0.89
C GLU A 509 9.88 -10.17 0.70
N ALA A 510 10.02 -11.34 1.30
CA ALA A 510 9.04 -12.42 1.12
C ALA A 510 7.73 -12.15 1.88
N LEU A 511 6.58 -12.36 1.22
CA LEU A 511 5.25 -12.31 1.86
C LEU A 511 4.85 -13.67 2.44
N GLY A 512 5.31 -13.96 3.66
CA GLY A 512 4.99 -15.19 4.37
C GLY A 512 5.57 -16.43 3.67
N MET A 513 4.70 -17.37 3.26
CA MET A 513 5.08 -18.63 2.59
C MET A 513 4.93 -18.57 1.06
N ARG A 514 4.52 -17.43 0.48
CA ARG A 514 4.30 -17.31 -0.96
C ARG A 514 5.63 -17.09 -1.68
N PRO A 515 5.93 -17.85 -2.75
CA PRO A 515 7.19 -17.69 -3.49
C PRO A 515 7.24 -16.38 -4.26
N THR A 516 6.16 -15.99 -4.94
CA THR A 516 6.07 -14.75 -5.72
C THR A 516 4.60 -14.30 -5.88
N PRO A 517 4.33 -13.03 -6.22
CA PRO A 517 5.30 -11.92 -6.28
C PRO A 517 5.84 -11.59 -4.88
N SER A 518 7.09 -11.13 -4.81
CA SER A 518 7.66 -10.62 -3.56
C SER A 518 7.03 -9.29 -3.16
N GLY A 519 7.32 -8.88 -1.93
CA GLY A 519 7.39 -7.50 -1.53
C GLY A 519 6.46 -7.12 -0.40
N ASN A 520 6.99 -6.53 0.67
CA ASN A 520 6.22 -6.09 1.84
C ASN A 520 5.71 -4.64 1.71
N GLY A 521 6.04 -3.98 0.59
CA GLY A 521 5.70 -2.59 0.32
C GLY A 521 6.81 -1.59 0.68
N SER A 522 8.02 -2.05 1.01
CA SER A 522 9.21 -1.22 1.26
C SER A 522 10.29 -1.50 0.22
N PRO A 523 11.00 -0.48 -0.29
CA PRO A 523 12.09 -0.71 -1.25
C PRO A 523 13.25 -1.45 -0.59
N GLY A 524 13.83 -2.41 -1.33
CA GLY A 524 14.96 -3.22 -0.86
C GLY A 524 14.56 -4.56 -0.25
N GLY A 525 15.35 -5.02 0.72
CA GLY A 525 15.18 -6.31 1.39
C GLY A 525 15.78 -7.49 0.60
N THR A 526 15.54 -8.70 1.09
CA THR A 526 16.08 -9.92 0.48
C THR A 526 14.99 -10.96 0.29
N PHE A 527 14.80 -11.37 -0.96
CA PHE A 527 13.99 -12.53 -1.26
C PHE A 527 14.76 -13.79 -0.86
N MET A 528 14.24 -14.57 0.08
CA MET A 528 14.86 -15.82 0.52
C MET A 528 13.98 -17.02 0.18
N SER A 529 14.50 -17.90 -0.67
CA SER A 529 13.92 -19.20 -1.01
C SER A 529 14.68 -20.33 -0.32
N VAL A 530 13.95 -21.23 0.33
CA VAL A 530 14.53 -22.34 1.10
C VAL A 530 13.87 -23.65 0.68
N PHE A 531 14.64 -24.69 0.43
CA PHE A 531 14.12 -26.05 0.17
C PHE A 531 15.16 -27.10 0.53
N SER A 532 14.76 -28.37 0.58
CA SER A 532 15.69 -29.49 0.81
C SER A 532 15.92 -30.26 -0.49
N ILE A 533 17.10 -30.84 -0.64
CA ILE A 533 17.45 -31.78 -1.71
C ILE A 533 17.83 -33.12 -1.11
N ALA A 534 17.45 -34.24 -1.75
CA ALA A 534 17.78 -35.58 -1.26
C ALA A 534 18.34 -36.49 -2.37
N PRO A 535 19.20 -37.46 -2.01
CA PRO A 535 19.62 -38.54 -2.90
C PRO A 535 18.45 -39.34 -3.46
N GLU A 536 18.65 -39.96 -4.62
CA GLU A 536 17.65 -40.86 -5.23
C GLU A 536 17.22 -41.97 -4.26
N GLY A 537 15.91 -42.24 -4.21
CA GLY A 537 15.31 -43.28 -3.37
C GLY A 537 14.92 -42.87 -1.94
N LYS A 538 15.22 -41.64 -1.49
CA LYS A 538 14.84 -41.15 -0.14
C LYS A 538 13.76 -40.04 -0.13
N GLY A 539 13.22 -39.67 -1.29
CA GLY A 539 12.34 -38.50 -1.43
C GLY A 539 11.11 -38.71 -2.32
N GLU A 540 10.59 -39.93 -2.47
CA GLU A 540 9.36 -40.11 -3.24
C GLU A 540 8.17 -39.41 -2.56
N GLU A 541 7.45 -38.59 -3.33
CA GLU A 541 6.16 -38.04 -2.94
C GLU A 541 5.23 -39.17 -2.51
N PRO A 542 4.46 -39.03 -1.41
CA PRO A 542 3.34 -39.93 -1.18
C PRO A 542 2.41 -39.81 -2.39
N ARG A 543 2.28 -40.91 -3.15
CA ARG A 543 1.45 -41.00 -4.35
C ARG A 543 -0.01 -40.67 -4.09
#